data_AF-A0A1H0AUF9-F1
#
_entry.id   AF-A0A1H0AUF9-F1
#
_cell.length_a   1.000
_cell.length_b   1.000
_cell.length_c   1.000
_cell.angle_alpha   90.00
_cell.angle_beta   90.00
_cell.angle_gamma   90.00
#
_symmetry.space_group_name_H-M   'P 1'
#
loop_
_entity.id
_entity.type
_entity.pdbx_description
1 polymer ?
#
loop_
_entity_poly.entity_id
_entity_poly.type
_entity_poly.pdbx_seq_one_letter_code
_entity_poly.pdbx_strand_id
1 'polypeptide(L)'
;MAISKNGPYGHPNGKIGKLVHYMLKGQPVTRMVGRRTKSSQKQLVNCQAMAVTMGFSRPESVLKFINIGFELEARGTVKNPHNLATSYNKKFALKGEYPNLKIDYSKAMVSQGSLAAPRDTKLVKTAAGLELSWDSSPLETGNHEDDIAMILLCYPGLEDASSYLNAAKREDGKHFVKLNESLSDQPIEVYMCFKSADGKEISNSVYFGNLNGEAETAEERHQKKKYEALKTRFDQVAASYLAYIELSGNAIVVTKAFRNLETEYLALKSKLDNLPGKPS
;
A
#
# COMPACT_ATOMS: atom_id res chain seq x y z
N MET A 1 11.83 36.94 -9.23
CA MET A 1 12.00 37.55 -10.55
C MET A 1 10.95 36.94 -11.48
N ALA A 2 10.33 37.74 -12.34
CA ALA A 2 9.43 37.26 -13.39
C ALA A 2 10.02 37.63 -14.75
N ILE A 3 9.77 36.78 -15.74
CA ILE A 3 10.26 36.93 -17.10
C ILE A 3 9.05 37.19 -17.99
N SER A 4 9.03 38.31 -18.71
CA SER A 4 8.05 38.52 -19.77
C SER A 4 8.70 38.23 -21.12
N LYS A 5 8.47 37.04 -21.66
CA LYS A 5 9.03 36.63 -22.95
C LYS A 5 8.47 37.42 -24.14
N ASN A 6 7.22 37.89 -24.02
CA ASN A 6 6.50 38.57 -25.10
C ASN A 6 6.48 40.10 -24.92
N GLY A 7 7.53 40.67 -24.30
CA GLY A 7 7.66 42.11 -24.10
C GLY A 7 6.71 42.68 -23.03
N PRO A 8 6.51 44.01 -22.98
CA PRO A 8 5.78 44.69 -21.91
C PRO A 8 4.29 44.31 -21.80
N TYR A 9 3.66 43.94 -22.91
CA TYR A 9 2.26 43.52 -22.97
C TYR A 9 2.07 42.00 -22.82
N GLY A 10 3.16 41.25 -22.71
CA GLY A 10 3.15 39.80 -22.54
C GLY A 10 2.74 39.36 -21.13
N HIS A 11 2.12 38.18 -21.02
CA HIS A 11 1.88 37.59 -19.70
C HIS A 11 3.24 37.22 -19.06
N PRO A 12 3.57 37.77 -17.88
CA PRO A 12 4.81 37.45 -17.21
C PRO A 12 4.78 36.02 -16.68
N ASN A 13 5.95 35.38 -16.55
CA ASN A 13 6.10 34.07 -15.91
C ASN A 13 7.07 34.21 -14.74
N GLY A 14 6.60 33.91 -13.53
CA GLY A 14 7.36 34.05 -12.29
C GLY A 14 6.74 35.06 -11.32
N LYS A 15 7.57 35.56 -10.39
CA LYS A 15 7.09 36.37 -9.25
C LYS A 15 7.33 37.86 -9.45
N ILE A 16 6.26 38.66 -9.34
CA ILE A 16 6.26 40.13 -9.31
C ILE A 16 5.61 40.57 -7.99
N GLY A 17 6.40 41.13 -7.07
CA GLY A 17 5.92 41.49 -5.73
C GLY A 17 5.31 40.30 -4.98
N LYS A 18 4.02 40.42 -4.59
CA LYS A 18 3.24 39.36 -3.92
C LYS A 18 2.43 38.50 -4.91
N LEU A 19 2.59 38.68 -6.21
CA LEU A 19 1.91 37.92 -7.25
C LEU A 19 2.86 36.92 -7.91
N VAL A 20 2.30 35.76 -8.27
CA VAL A 20 2.95 34.69 -9.03
C VAL A 20 2.14 34.46 -10.29
N HIS A 21 2.78 34.63 -11.43
CA HIS A 21 2.20 34.46 -12.76
C HIS A 21 2.75 33.20 -13.41
N TYR A 22 1.89 32.37 -13.99
CA TYR A 22 2.29 31.12 -14.63
C TYR A 22 1.22 30.66 -15.63
N MET A 23 1.59 29.76 -16.54
CA MET A 23 0.64 29.14 -17.46
C MET A 23 0.10 27.85 -16.85
N LEU A 24 -1.22 27.72 -16.74
CA LEU A 24 -1.89 26.50 -16.31
C LEU A 24 -2.70 25.94 -17.48
N LYS A 25 -2.27 24.80 -18.04
CA LYS A 25 -2.92 24.17 -19.21
C LYS A 25 -3.20 25.16 -20.36
N GLY A 26 -2.24 26.03 -20.66
CA GLY A 26 -2.36 27.04 -21.72
C GLY A 26 -3.10 28.33 -21.31
N GLN A 27 -3.64 28.42 -20.10
CA GLN A 27 -4.29 29.64 -19.59
C GLN A 27 -3.33 30.47 -18.72
N PRO A 28 -3.23 31.80 -18.92
CA PRO A 28 -2.45 32.67 -18.06
C PRO A 28 -3.13 32.82 -16.70
N VAL A 29 -2.47 32.40 -15.63
CA VAL A 29 -2.99 32.44 -14.26
C VAL A 29 -2.10 33.32 -13.39
N THR A 30 -2.74 34.22 -12.65
CA THR A 30 -2.08 35.04 -11.63
C THR A 30 -2.66 34.70 -10.27
N ARG A 31 -1.80 34.44 -9.28
CA ARG A 31 -2.22 34.21 -7.89
C ARG A 31 -1.35 34.96 -6.90
N MET A 32 -1.87 35.19 -5.70
CA MET A 32 -1.06 35.71 -4.60
C MET A 32 -0.12 34.63 -4.05
N VAL A 33 1.05 35.05 -3.56
CA VAL A 33 1.95 34.19 -2.77
C VAL A 33 1.19 33.72 -1.53
N GLY A 34 1.12 32.41 -1.34
CA GLY A 34 0.44 31.82 -0.19
C GLY A 34 1.14 32.18 1.13
N ARG A 35 0.36 32.39 2.19
CA ARG A 35 0.88 32.48 3.56
C ARG A 35 0.83 31.10 4.20
N ARG A 36 1.94 30.67 4.81
CA ARG A 36 1.99 29.41 5.56
C ARG A 36 1.72 29.72 7.03
N THR A 37 0.57 29.30 7.53
CA THR A 37 0.23 29.33 8.96
C THR A 37 0.39 27.94 9.57
N LYS A 38 0.36 27.83 10.90
CA LYS A 38 0.28 26.53 11.57
C LYS A 38 -0.97 25.80 11.05
N SER A 39 -0.80 24.55 10.63
CA SER A 39 -1.91 23.74 10.15
C SER A 39 -2.94 23.52 11.26
N SER A 40 -4.21 23.75 10.95
CA SER A 40 -5.31 23.38 11.84
C SER A 40 -5.46 21.86 11.91
N GLN A 41 -6.16 21.36 12.93
CA GLN A 41 -6.44 19.92 13.06
C GLN A 41 -7.12 19.35 11.81
N LYS A 42 -8.12 20.06 11.26
CA LYS A 42 -8.80 19.66 10.02
C LYS A 42 -7.84 19.59 8.82
N GLN A 43 -6.87 20.50 8.74
CA GLN A 43 -5.85 20.47 7.70
C GLN A 43 -4.93 19.26 7.86
N LEU A 44 -4.51 18.94 9.09
CA LEU A 44 -3.67 17.78 9.38
C LEU A 44 -4.38 16.46 9.03
N VAL A 45 -5.65 16.32 9.42
CA VAL A 45 -6.50 15.18 9.04
C VAL A 45 -6.56 15.03 7.52
N ASN A 46 -6.85 16.12 6.80
CA ASN A 46 -6.94 16.09 5.34
C ASN A 46 -5.60 15.78 4.66
N CYS A 47 -4.49 16.30 5.19
CA CYS A 47 -3.14 15.99 4.70
C CYS A 47 -2.80 14.52 4.91
N GLN A 48 -3.13 13.95 6.07
CA GLN A 48 -2.91 12.53 6.33
C GLN A 48 -3.81 11.66 5.44
N ALA A 49 -5.10 11.98 5.33
CA ALA A 49 -6.04 11.27 4.45
C ALA A 49 -5.51 11.23 3.00
N MET A 50 -4.97 12.35 2.51
CA MET A 50 -4.33 12.40 1.21
C MET A 50 -3.05 11.55 1.16
N ALA A 51 -2.18 11.62 2.16
CA ALA A 51 -0.95 10.82 2.21
C ALA A 51 -1.23 9.31 2.18
N VAL A 52 -2.22 8.85 2.94
CA VAL A 52 -2.66 7.43 2.97
C VAL A 52 -3.21 7.02 1.61
N THR A 53 -4.11 7.83 1.03
CA THR A 53 -4.70 7.52 -0.29
C THR A 53 -3.64 7.49 -1.40
N MET A 54 -2.71 8.45 -1.39
CA MET A 54 -1.59 8.48 -2.34
C MET A 54 -0.62 7.31 -2.13
N GLY A 55 -0.46 6.85 -0.89
CA GLY A 55 0.34 5.67 -0.56
C GLY A 55 -0.25 4.40 -1.18
N PHE A 56 -1.57 4.25 -1.16
CA PHE A 56 -2.27 3.13 -1.80
C PHE A 56 -2.01 3.06 -3.31
N SER A 57 -2.07 4.19 -4.01
CA SER A 57 -1.86 4.26 -5.47
C SER A 57 -0.38 4.39 -5.88
N ARG A 58 0.55 4.43 -4.92
CA ARG A 58 1.99 4.63 -5.19
C ARG A 58 2.64 3.46 -5.96
N PRO A 59 2.35 2.18 -5.66
CA PRO A 59 2.99 1.07 -6.36
C PRO A 59 2.66 1.12 -7.86
N GLU A 60 3.65 0.88 -8.71
CA GLU A 60 3.49 1.00 -10.16
C GLU A 60 2.41 0.04 -10.70
N SER A 61 2.32 -1.16 -10.13
CA SER A 61 1.28 -2.15 -10.48
C SER A 61 -0.13 -1.64 -10.19
N VAL A 62 -0.35 -0.95 -9.06
CA VAL A 62 -1.63 -0.31 -8.73
C VAL A 62 -1.91 0.85 -9.67
N LEU A 63 -0.90 1.69 -9.93
CA LEU A 63 -1.04 2.83 -10.83
C LEU A 63 -1.41 2.40 -12.25
N LYS A 64 -0.77 1.36 -12.79
CA LYS A 64 -1.12 0.76 -14.09
C LYS A 64 -2.56 0.24 -14.10
N PHE A 65 -2.96 -0.46 -13.05
CA PHE A 65 -4.30 -0.99 -12.91
C PHE A 65 -5.34 0.14 -12.88
N ILE A 66 -5.13 1.18 -12.05
CA ILE A 66 -6.01 2.36 -11.94
C ILE A 66 -6.09 3.11 -13.27
N ASN A 67 -4.98 3.26 -13.99
CA ASN A 67 -4.97 3.99 -15.25
C ASN A 67 -5.88 3.35 -16.30
N ILE A 68 -5.93 2.01 -16.36
CA ILE A 68 -6.86 1.27 -17.21
C ILE A 68 -8.27 1.28 -16.58
N GLY A 69 -8.35 0.99 -15.29
CA GLY A 69 -9.56 0.90 -14.47
C GLY A 69 -10.47 2.13 -14.51
N PHE A 70 -9.88 3.31 -14.62
CA PHE A 70 -10.58 4.60 -14.65
C PHE A 70 -10.39 5.34 -15.99
N GLU A 71 -9.83 4.71 -17.02
CA GLU A 71 -9.60 5.35 -18.32
C GLU A 71 -10.91 5.85 -18.93
N LEU A 72 -11.92 4.98 -18.95
CA LEU A 72 -13.21 5.24 -19.57
C LEU A 72 -13.98 6.35 -18.84
N GLU A 73 -13.92 6.37 -17.50
CA GLU A 73 -14.50 7.43 -16.68
C GLU A 73 -13.77 8.78 -16.87
N ALA A 74 -12.46 8.75 -17.14
CA ALA A 74 -11.71 9.97 -17.42
C ALA A 74 -11.97 10.53 -18.82
N ARG A 75 -12.31 9.66 -19.78
CA ARG A 75 -12.49 10.00 -21.20
C ARG A 75 -13.55 11.09 -21.37
N GLY A 76 -13.23 12.11 -22.16
CA GLY A 76 -14.12 13.26 -22.37
C GLY A 76 -14.18 14.26 -21.21
N THR A 77 -13.39 14.06 -20.14
CA THR A 77 -13.31 15.00 -19.01
C THR A 77 -11.92 15.67 -18.94
N VAL A 78 -11.79 16.69 -18.07
CA VAL A 78 -10.49 17.34 -17.77
C VAL A 78 -9.69 16.64 -16.67
N LYS A 79 -10.24 15.54 -16.11
CA LYS A 79 -9.64 14.77 -15.01
C LYS A 79 -8.79 13.64 -15.60
N ASN A 80 -7.84 13.13 -14.82
CA ASN A 80 -7.09 11.93 -15.18
C ASN A 80 -7.57 10.73 -14.33
N PRO A 81 -7.32 9.49 -14.78
CA PRO A 81 -7.74 8.27 -14.08
C PRO A 81 -7.28 8.22 -12.62
N HIS A 82 -6.02 8.56 -12.38
CA HIS A 82 -5.43 8.61 -11.04
C HIS A 82 -6.18 9.55 -10.08
N ASN A 83 -6.60 10.74 -10.53
CA ASN A 83 -7.33 11.69 -9.70
C ASN A 83 -8.75 11.21 -9.40
N LEU A 84 -9.39 10.51 -10.33
CA LEU A 84 -10.71 9.91 -10.12
C LEU A 84 -10.64 8.84 -9.03
N ALA A 85 -9.69 7.90 -9.16
CA ALA A 85 -9.46 6.87 -8.15
C ALA A 85 -9.08 7.47 -6.79
N THR A 86 -8.18 8.45 -6.76
CA THR A 86 -7.79 9.15 -5.53
C THR A 86 -9.00 9.84 -4.88
N SER A 87 -9.85 10.48 -5.68
CA SER A 87 -11.06 11.13 -5.18
C SER A 87 -12.05 10.15 -4.56
N TYR A 88 -12.26 8.99 -5.20
CA TYR A 88 -13.12 7.94 -4.68
C TYR A 88 -12.55 7.37 -3.38
N ASN A 89 -11.31 6.88 -3.42
CA ASN A 89 -10.70 6.17 -2.30
C ASN A 89 -10.49 7.06 -1.08
N LYS A 90 -10.14 8.33 -1.26
CA LYS A 90 -10.06 9.28 -0.14
C LYS A 90 -11.41 9.51 0.54
N LYS A 91 -12.51 9.40 -0.19
CA LYS A 91 -13.86 9.64 0.32
C LYS A 91 -14.47 8.41 1.00
N PHE A 92 -14.22 7.22 0.45
CA PHE A 92 -14.94 6.00 0.85
C PHE A 92 -14.06 4.90 1.46
N ALA A 93 -12.76 4.91 1.18
CA ALA A 93 -11.85 3.83 1.51
C ALA A 93 -10.85 4.20 2.61
N LEU A 94 -11.20 5.14 3.49
CA LEU A 94 -10.38 5.46 4.67
C LEU A 94 -11.09 4.99 5.94
N LYS A 95 -10.31 4.38 6.84
CA LYS A 95 -10.75 3.96 8.18
C LYS A 95 -9.80 4.49 9.27
N GLY A 96 -10.28 4.45 10.52
CA GLY A 96 -9.56 4.94 11.69
C GLY A 96 -9.76 6.44 11.93
N GLU A 97 -9.01 6.97 12.89
CA GLU A 97 -9.04 8.39 13.27
C GLU A 97 -7.63 8.97 13.23
N TYR A 98 -7.50 10.26 12.96
CA TYR A 98 -6.20 10.93 12.97
C TYR A 98 -5.55 10.82 14.37
N PRO A 99 -4.25 10.49 14.48
CA PRO A 99 -3.25 10.39 13.41
C PRO A 99 -3.02 8.95 12.90
N ASN A 100 -4.01 8.06 13.01
CA ASN A 100 -3.92 6.65 12.67
C ASN A 100 -4.89 6.27 11.51
N LEU A 101 -5.03 7.16 10.53
CA LEU A 101 -5.80 6.87 9.32
C LEU A 101 -5.12 5.78 8.50
N LYS A 102 -5.90 4.81 8.02
CA LYS A 102 -5.45 3.71 7.14
C LYS A 102 -6.43 3.53 5.99
N ILE A 103 -5.97 2.87 4.92
CA ILE A 103 -6.85 2.45 3.83
C ILE A 103 -7.74 1.29 4.31
N ASP A 104 -9.02 1.35 3.98
CA ASP A 104 -9.98 0.25 4.10
C ASP A 104 -10.03 -0.47 2.74
N TYR A 105 -9.26 -1.54 2.59
CA TYR A 105 -9.18 -2.31 1.35
C TYR A 105 -10.56 -2.85 0.93
N SER A 106 -11.43 -3.21 1.87
CA SER A 106 -12.78 -3.69 1.55
C SER A 106 -13.66 -2.68 0.79
N LYS A 107 -13.33 -1.38 0.89
CA LYS A 107 -14.06 -0.28 0.24
C LYS A 107 -13.26 0.42 -0.85
N ALA A 108 -12.02 0.03 -1.09
CA ALA A 108 -11.19 0.64 -2.13
C ALA A 108 -11.69 0.24 -3.52
N MET A 109 -11.69 1.20 -4.43
CA MET A 109 -12.05 1.02 -5.83
C MET A 109 -10.82 1.25 -6.71
N VAL A 110 -10.52 0.27 -7.56
CA VAL A 110 -9.38 0.30 -8.49
C VAL A 110 -9.80 0.28 -9.95
N SER A 111 -11.10 0.07 -10.23
CA SER A 111 -11.71 0.17 -11.55
C SER A 111 -13.16 0.63 -11.44
N GLN A 112 -13.64 1.45 -12.37
CA GLN A 112 -15.02 1.93 -12.39
C GLN A 112 -15.56 1.99 -13.83
N GLY A 113 -16.73 1.40 -14.06
CA GLY A 113 -17.37 1.42 -15.38
C GLY A 113 -18.73 0.70 -15.42
N SER A 114 -19.25 0.49 -16.63
CA SER A 114 -20.61 0.00 -16.90
C SER A 114 -20.73 -1.51 -17.12
N LEU A 115 -19.62 -2.21 -17.37
CA LEU A 115 -19.64 -3.65 -17.61
C LEU A 115 -20.04 -4.40 -16.34
N ALA A 116 -20.73 -5.54 -16.44
CA ALA A 116 -21.16 -6.24 -15.24
C ALA A 116 -19.96 -6.81 -14.48
N ALA A 117 -19.90 -6.50 -13.19
CA ALA A 117 -18.81 -6.88 -12.29
C ALA A 117 -18.79 -8.38 -11.99
N PRO A 118 -17.64 -8.94 -11.54
CA PRO A 118 -17.56 -10.32 -11.04
C PRO A 118 -18.62 -10.63 -9.97
N ARG A 119 -19.28 -11.79 -10.10
CA ARG A 119 -20.29 -12.30 -9.14
C ARG A 119 -19.79 -13.59 -8.50
N ASP A 120 -20.31 -13.92 -7.32
CA ASP A 120 -20.02 -15.14 -6.54
C ASP A 120 -18.51 -15.47 -6.48
N THR A 121 -17.72 -14.45 -6.16
CA THR A 121 -16.27 -14.52 -6.17
C THR A 121 -15.75 -15.32 -4.98
N LYS A 122 -14.82 -16.24 -5.23
CA LYS A 122 -14.18 -17.06 -4.20
C LYS A 122 -12.67 -17.05 -4.36
N LEU A 123 -11.99 -16.92 -3.22
CA LEU A 123 -10.53 -16.90 -3.10
C LEU A 123 -10.06 -18.07 -2.22
N VAL A 124 -9.16 -18.90 -2.75
CA VAL A 124 -8.59 -20.05 -2.03
C VAL A 124 -7.06 -19.99 -2.08
N LYS A 125 -6.41 -20.04 -0.92
CA LYS A 125 -4.95 -20.16 -0.82
C LYS A 125 -4.55 -21.63 -0.88
N THR A 126 -3.62 -21.96 -1.77
CA THR A 126 -3.00 -23.29 -1.92
C THR A 126 -1.51 -23.21 -1.60
N ALA A 127 -0.81 -24.34 -1.52
CA ALA A 127 0.63 -24.36 -1.30
C ALA A 127 1.43 -23.69 -2.43
N ALA A 128 0.90 -23.68 -3.67
CA ALA A 128 1.60 -23.14 -4.84
C ALA A 128 1.21 -21.69 -5.18
N GLY A 129 0.13 -21.16 -4.60
CA GLY A 129 -0.42 -19.86 -4.97
C GLY A 129 -1.90 -19.68 -4.62
N LEU A 130 -2.57 -18.78 -5.32
CA LEU A 130 -3.97 -18.41 -5.11
C LEU A 130 -4.84 -18.90 -6.26
N GLU A 131 -5.95 -19.55 -5.92
CA GLU A 131 -7.01 -19.89 -6.86
C GLU A 131 -8.16 -18.89 -6.68
N LEU A 132 -8.44 -18.13 -7.73
CA LEU A 132 -9.56 -17.21 -7.82
C LEU A 132 -10.64 -17.86 -8.69
N SER A 133 -11.90 -17.74 -8.28
CA SER A 133 -13.05 -18.20 -9.07
C SER A 133 -14.21 -17.21 -8.98
N TRP A 134 -15.05 -17.19 -10.00
CA TRP A 134 -16.22 -16.31 -10.14
C TRP A 134 -17.31 -17.00 -10.95
N ASP A 135 -18.54 -16.50 -10.87
CA ASP A 135 -19.64 -16.96 -11.71
C ASP A 135 -19.41 -16.56 -13.18
N SER A 136 -19.28 -17.57 -14.04
CA SER A 136 -19.16 -17.41 -15.50
C SER A 136 -20.48 -17.59 -16.24
N SER A 137 -21.60 -17.75 -15.53
CA SER A 137 -22.92 -17.90 -16.17
C SER A 137 -23.24 -16.68 -17.06
N PRO A 138 -23.73 -16.90 -18.29
CA PRO A 138 -24.08 -15.82 -19.19
C PRO A 138 -25.15 -14.91 -18.56
N LEU A 139 -25.01 -13.60 -18.73
CA LEU A 139 -26.05 -12.62 -18.38
C LEU A 139 -26.82 -12.23 -19.63
N GLU A 140 -28.10 -11.91 -19.48
CA GLU A 140 -28.98 -11.51 -20.60
C GLU A 140 -28.50 -10.23 -21.33
N THR A 141 -27.70 -9.38 -20.69
CA THR A 141 -27.12 -8.17 -21.29
C THR A 141 -25.84 -7.76 -20.57
N GLY A 142 -24.83 -7.30 -21.33
CA GLY A 142 -23.68 -6.57 -20.77
C GLY A 142 -22.50 -7.42 -20.27
N ASN A 143 -22.42 -8.69 -20.66
CA ASN A 143 -21.24 -9.55 -20.49
C ASN A 143 -20.90 -10.22 -21.83
N HIS A 144 -19.64 -10.19 -22.21
CA HIS A 144 -19.14 -11.06 -23.27
C HIS A 144 -18.31 -12.19 -22.66
N GLU A 145 -18.43 -13.39 -23.22
CA GLU A 145 -17.68 -14.57 -22.78
C GLU A 145 -16.16 -14.34 -22.86
N ASP A 146 -15.73 -13.53 -23.84
CA ASP A 146 -14.34 -13.15 -24.08
C ASP A 146 -13.86 -11.91 -23.30
N ASP A 147 -14.70 -11.34 -22.42
CA ASP A 147 -14.26 -10.30 -21.49
C ASP A 147 -13.04 -10.78 -20.70
N ILE A 148 -12.08 -9.90 -20.48
CA ILE A 148 -10.80 -10.22 -19.88
C ILE A 148 -10.84 -9.88 -18.39
N ALA A 149 -10.52 -10.87 -17.54
CA ALA A 149 -10.30 -10.70 -16.12
C ALA A 149 -8.99 -9.93 -15.86
N MET A 150 -9.11 -8.82 -15.13
CA MET A 150 -7.99 -8.06 -14.57
C MET A 150 -7.93 -8.29 -13.07
N ILE A 151 -6.77 -8.70 -12.55
CA ILE A 151 -6.57 -9.02 -11.13
C ILE A 151 -5.46 -8.13 -10.54
N LEU A 152 -5.69 -7.62 -9.33
CA LEU A 152 -4.71 -6.86 -8.55
C LEU A 152 -4.51 -7.52 -7.18
N LEU A 153 -3.26 -7.85 -6.86
CA LEU A 153 -2.83 -8.30 -5.54
C LEU A 153 -2.07 -7.16 -4.88
N CYS A 154 -2.63 -6.57 -3.83
CA CYS A 154 -1.91 -5.62 -3.00
C CYS A 154 -1.23 -6.35 -1.83
N TYR A 155 -0.01 -5.95 -1.51
CA TYR A 155 0.75 -6.40 -0.35
C TYR A 155 0.92 -5.21 0.60
N PRO A 156 -0.05 -4.94 1.50
CA PRO A 156 0.03 -3.81 2.44
C PRO A 156 1.29 -3.91 3.32
N GLY A 157 1.72 -5.14 3.59
CA GLY A 157 3.01 -5.48 4.19
C GLY A 157 4.19 -4.80 3.50
N LEU A 158 4.28 -4.93 2.18
CA LEU A 158 5.46 -4.50 1.44
C LEU A 158 5.33 -3.08 0.85
N GLU A 159 4.19 -2.43 1.04
CA GLU A 159 3.81 -1.21 0.30
C GLU A 159 3.96 -1.40 -1.21
N ASP A 160 3.61 -2.60 -1.71
CA ASP A 160 3.78 -2.99 -3.11
C ASP A 160 2.55 -3.77 -3.62
N ALA A 161 2.51 -4.07 -4.91
CA ALA A 161 1.44 -4.84 -5.55
C ALA A 161 1.90 -5.57 -6.81
N SER A 162 1.15 -6.61 -7.19
CA SER A 162 1.25 -7.28 -8.48
C SER A 162 -0.06 -7.13 -9.25
N SER A 163 0.00 -6.80 -10.54
CA SER A 163 -1.19 -6.71 -11.40
C SER A 163 -1.10 -7.66 -12.59
N TYR A 164 -2.23 -8.29 -12.89
CA TYR A 164 -2.44 -9.20 -14.01
C TYR A 164 -3.53 -8.59 -14.88
N LEU A 165 -3.13 -7.85 -15.91
CA LEU A 165 -4.05 -7.06 -16.75
C LEU A 165 -4.78 -7.91 -17.81
N ASN A 166 -4.31 -9.14 -18.05
CA ASN A 166 -4.94 -10.11 -18.94
C ASN A 166 -4.82 -11.51 -18.30
N ALA A 167 -5.54 -11.75 -17.21
CA ALA A 167 -5.36 -12.95 -16.40
C ALA A 167 -6.04 -14.18 -17.03
N ALA A 168 -7.33 -14.06 -17.36
CA ALA A 168 -8.17 -15.11 -17.92
C ALA A 168 -9.34 -14.48 -18.67
N LYS A 169 -10.10 -15.27 -19.42
CA LYS A 169 -11.39 -14.82 -19.94
C LYS A 169 -12.48 -14.98 -18.87
N ARG A 170 -13.58 -14.26 -19.02
CA ARG A 170 -14.75 -14.35 -18.14
C ARG A 170 -15.33 -15.76 -18.16
N GLU A 171 -15.41 -16.38 -19.34
CA GLU A 171 -15.91 -17.75 -19.53
C GLU A 171 -15.13 -18.82 -18.75
N ASP A 172 -13.84 -18.60 -18.50
CA ASP A 172 -12.99 -19.56 -17.79
C ASP A 172 -13.45 -19.80 -16.34
N GLY A 173 -14.12 -18.81 -15.72
CA GLY A 173 -14.69 -18.89 -14.36
C GLY A 173 -13.66 -18.99 -13.24
N LYS A 174 -12.36 -19.09 -13.56
CA LYS A 174 -11.27 -19.20 -12.59
C LYS A 174 -9.93 -18.78 -13.16
N HIS A 175 -9.02 -18.41 -12.27
CA HIS A 175 -7.62 -18.16 -12.59
C HIS A 175 -6.71 -18.52 -11.42
N PHE A 176 -5.54 -19.07 -11.74
CA PHE A 176 -4.52 -19.41 -10.75
C PHE A 176 -3.35 -18.44 -10.79
N VAL A 177 -3.07 -17.79 -9.66
CA VAL A 177 -1.93 -16.89 -9.49
C VAL A 177 -0.86 -17.61 -8.68
N LYS A 178 0.27 -17.92 -9.31
CA LYS A 178 1.43 -18.47 -8.61
C LYS A 178 2.03 -17.43 -7.66
N LEU A 179 2.22 -17.80 -6.40
CA LEU A 179 2.91 -16.98 -5.42
C LEU A 179 4.32 -17.53 -5.18
N ASN A 180 5.28 -16.63 -5.02
CA ASN A 180 6.62 -16.99 -4.56
C ASN A 180 6.59 -17.17 -3.03
N GLU A 181 7.51 -17.96 -2.49
CA GLU A 181 7.63 -18.22 -1.04
C GLU A 181 7.76 -16.93 -0.21
N SER A 182 8.41 -15.89 -0.74
CA SER A 182 8.55 -14.60 -0.05
C SER A 182 7.23 -13.84 0.10
N LEU A 183 6.22 -14.15 -0.71
CA LEU A 183 4.92 -13.48 -0.73
C LEU A 183 3.81 -14.33 -0.11
N SER A 184 3.99 -15.65 0.01
CA SER A 184 2.93 -16.57 0.45
C SER A 184 2.42 -16.26 1.85
N ASP A 185 3.26 -15.73 2.73
CA ASP A 185 2.91 -15.43 4.12
C ASP A 185 2.66 -13.94 4.38
N GLN A 186 2.81 -13.11 3.35
CA GLN A 186 2.48 -11.69 3.47
C GLN A 186 0.96 -11.50 3.51
N PRO A 187 0.46 -10.48 4.20
CA PRO A 187 -0.90 -9.97 4.02
C PRO A 187 -1.17 -9.66 2.55
N ILE A 188 -2.23 -10.24 1.98
CA ILE A 188 -2.61 -10.03 0.56
C ILE A 188 -4.06 -9.57 0.49
N GLU A 189 -4.27 -8.48 -0.24
CA GLU A 189 -5.60 -7.93 -0.55
C GLU A 189 -5.85 -8.08 -2.04
N VAL A 190 -6.94 -8.74 -2.43
CA VAL A 190 -7.18 -9.11 -3.83
C VAL A 190 -8.37 -8.33 -4.41
N TYR A 191 -8.20 -7.77 -5.60
CA TYR A 191 -9.26 -7.15 -6.39
C TYR A 191 -9.33 -7.75 -7.77
N MET A 192 -10.53 -7.71 -8.36
CA MET A 192 -10.74 -8.10 -9.75
C MET A 192 -11.76 -7.20 -10.43
N CYS A 193 -11.56 -6.93 -11.72
CA CYS A 193 -12.59 -6.39 -12.61
C CYS A 193 -12.54 -7.09 -13.97
N PHE A 194 -13.55 -6.86 -14.80
CA PHE A 194 -13.54 -7.26 -16.20
C PHE A 194 -13.31 -6.07 -17.09
N LYS A 195 -12.62 -6.30 -18.22
CA LYS A 195 -12.49 -5.37 -19.34
C LYS A 195 -12.96 -6.08 -20.60
N SER A 196 -13.74 -5.42 -21.44
CA SER A 196 -14.13 -6.01 -22.72
C SER A 196 -12.92 -6.37 -23.57
N ALA A 197 -13.04 -7.38 -24.43
CA ALA A 197 -11.96 -7.82 -25.32
C ALA A 197 -11.47 -6.67 -26.23
N ASP A 198 -12.36 -5.77 -26.65
CA ASP A 198 -12.03 -4.59 -27.44
C ASP A 198 -11.53 -3.38 -26.60
N GLY A 199 -11.53 -3.50 -25.27
CA GLY A 199 -11.07 -2.48 -24.34
C GLY A 199 -11.97 -1.24 -24.24
N LYS A 200 -13.18 -1.27 -24.78
CA LYS A 200 -14.11 -0.14 -24.75
C LYS A 200 -15.01 -0.10 -23.52
N GLU A 201 -15.13 -1.20 -22.79
CA GLU A 201 -15.93 -1.30 -21.57
C GLU A 201 -15.10 -1.90 -20.43
N ILE A 202 -15.42 -1.49 -19.21
CA ILE A 202 -14.78 -2.00 -17.99
C ILE A 202 -15.81 -2.08 -16.87
N SER A 203 -15.63 -3.01 -15.94
CA SER A 203 -16.51 -3.15 -14.78
C SER A 203 -15.98 -2.38 -13.58
N ASN A 204 -16.85 -2.17 -12.61
CA ASN A 204 -16.39 -1.85 -11.26
C ASN A 204 -15.51 -3.00 -10.72
N SER A 205 -14.50 -2.65 -9.93
CA SER A 205 -13.68 -3.64 -9.22
C SER A 205 -14.42 -4.23 -8.02
N VAL A 206 -14.26 -5.54 -7.82
CA VAL A 206 -14.76 -6.30 -6.67
C VAL A 206 -13.58 -6.73 -5.82
N TYR A 207 -13.72 -6.56 -4.51
CA TYR A 207 -12.78 -7.02 -3.51
C TYR A 207 -13.04 -8.50 -3.19
N PHE A 208 -12.03 -9.35 -3.39
CA PHE A 208 -12.11 -10.82 -3.20
C PHE A 208 -11.87 -11.24 -1.74
N GLY A 209 -11.26 -10.36 -0.94
CA GLY A 209 -10.95 -10.65 0.46
C GLY A 209 -9.47 -10.46 0.79
N ASN A 210 -9.20 -10.70 2.07
CA ASN A 210 -7.88 -10.65 2.69
C ASN A 210 -7.37 -12.09 2.91
N LEU A 211 -6.09 -12.30 2.64
CA LEU A 211 -5.36 -13.49 3.04
C LEU A 211 -4.23 -13.12 4.00
N ASN A 212 -3.97 -14.00 4.97
CA ASN A 212 -2.93 -13.85 6.00
C ASN A 212 -3.11 -12.66 6.97
N GLY A 213 -4.30 -12.05 7.03
CA GLY A 213 -4.65 -11.06 8.05
C GLY A 213 -4.23 -9.63 7.74
N GLU A 214 -4.32 -8.75 8.74
CA GLU A 214 -3.90 -7.35 8.60
C GLU A 214 -2.38 -7.22 8.61
N ALA A 215 -1.84 -6.24 7.87
CA ALA A 215 -0.42 -5.97 7.89
C ALA A 215 0.04 -5.31 9.17
N GLU A 216 1.17 -5.82 9.70
CA GLU A 216 1.91 -5.18 10.79
C GLU A 216 2.19 -3.72 10.44
N THR A 217 1.89 -2.83 11.38
CA THR A 217 2.17 -1.41 11.28
C THR A 217 3.67 -1.12 11.26
N ALA A 218 4.06 0.05 10.77
CA ALA A 218 5.46 0.47 10.79
C ALA A 218 6.05 0.51 12.21
N GLU A 219 5.24 0.84 13.21
CA GLU A 219 5.63 0.84 14.63
C GLU A 219 5.86 -0.58 15.15
N GLU A 220 4.94 -1.50 14.89
CA GLU A 220 5.08 -2.92 15.24
C GLU A 220 6.32 -3.54 14.59
N ARG A 221 6.56 -3.26 13.30
CA ARG A 221 7.79 -3.71 12.62
C ARG A 221 9.04 -3.11 13.23
N HIS A 222 9.01 -1.83 13.60
CA HIS A 222 10.15 -1.17 14.24
C HIS A 222 10.44 -1.81 15.60
N GLN A 223 9.40 -2.07 16.40
CA GLN A 223 9.52 -2.76 17.68
C GLN A 223 10.04 -4.19 17.51
N LYS A 224 9.50 -4.96 16.57
CA LYS A 224 9.94 -6.32 16.23
C LYS A 224 11.42 -6.36 15.80
N LYS A 225 11.84 -5.47 14.91
CA LYS A 225 13.27 -5.34 14.52
C LYS A 225 14.16 -5.01 15.71
N LYS A 226 13.70 -4.13 16.60
CA LYS A 226 14.43 -3.75 17.82
C LYS A 226 14.53 -4.94 18.79
N TYR A 227 13.47 -5.73 18.89
CA TYR A 227 13.43 -6.98 19.66
C TYR A 227 14.38 -8.04 19.08
N GLU A 228 14.34 -8.29 17.77
CA GLU A 228 15.22 -9.25 17.10
C GLU A 228 16.70 -8.87 17.23
N ALA A 229 17.04 -7.58 17.08
CA ALA A 229 18.41 -7.10 17.29
C ALA A 229 18.87 -7.31 18.74
N LEU A 230 18.00 -7.03 19.72
CA LEU A 230 18.29 -7.25 21.13
C LEU A 230 18.43 -8.74 21.45
N LYS A 231 17.55 -9.57 20.88
CA LYS A 231 17.56 -11.04 21.02
C LYS A 231 18.84 -11.65 20.47
N THR A 232 19.27 -11.21 19.29
CA THR A 232 20.53 -11.65 18.69
C THR A 232 21.72 -11.32 19.59
N ARG A 233 21.79 -10.10 20.15
CA ARG A 233 22.84 -9.72 21.10
C ARG A 233 22.76 -10.54 22.39
N PHE A 234 21.56 -10.75 22.91
CA PHE A 234 21.34 -11.58 24.09
C PHE A 234 21.82 -13.02 23.86
N ASP A 235 21.50 -13.63 22.72
CA ASP A 235 21.89 -15.01 22.43
C ASP A 235 23.41 -15.17 22.33
N GLN A 236 24.12 -14.19 21.76
CA GLN A 236 25.60 -14.17 21.74
C GLN A 236 26.21 -14.07 23.15
N VAL A 237 25.68 -13.18 23.99
CA VAL A 237 26.16 -12.98 25.37
C VAL A 237 25.79 -14.18 26.24
N ALA A 238 24.59 -14.73 26.09
CA ALA A 238 24.13 -15.92 26.79
C ALA A 238 24.98 -17.14 26.44
N ALA A 239 25.31 -17.35 25.16
CA ALA A 239 26.22 -18.42 24.75
C ALA A 239 27.60 -18.27 25.40
N SER A 240 28.15 -17.06 25.42
CA SER A 240 29.44 -16.77 26.08
C SER A 240 29.38 -16.98 27.60
N TYR A 241 28.29 -16.57 28.25
CA TYR A 241 28.08 -16.73 29.69
C TYR A 241 27.92 -18.20 30.09
N LEU A 242 27.10 -18.97 29.35
CA LEU A 242 26.91 -20.39 29.58
C LEU A 242 28.20 -21.19 29.34
N ALA A 243 28.93 -20.89 28.26
CA ALA A 243 30.22 -21.53 27.98
C ALA A 243 31.25 -21.26 29.09
N TYR A 244 31.26 -20.04 29.64
CA TYR A 244 32.13 -19.71 30.77
C TYR A 244 31.78 -20.54 32.01
N ILE A 245 30.49 -20.68 32.33
CA ILE A 245 30.01 -21.48 33.47
C ILE A 245 30.38 -22.96 33.28
N GLU A 246 30.17 -23.52 32.09
CA GLU A 246 30.52 -24.92 31.79
C GLU A 246 32.03 -25.19 31.92
N LEU A 247 32.87 -24.29 31.40
CA LEU A 247 34.34 -24.39 31.50
C LEU A 247 34.84 -24.25 32.94
N SER A 248 34.11 -23.52 33.79
CA SER A 248 34.49 -23.25 35.16
C SER A 248 34.18 -24.40 36.13
N GLY A 249 33.33 -25.36 35.74
CA GLY A 249 32.92 -26.48 36.59
C GLY A 249 32.44 -26.03 37.98
N ASN A 250 32.98 -26.64 39.05
CA ASN A 250 32.62 -26.32 40.45
C ASN A 250 33.30 -25.08 41.03
N ALA A 251 34.21 -24.41 40.30
CA ALA A 251 34.98 -23.28 40.82
C ALA A 251 35.00 -22.10 39.83
N ILE A 252 33.96 -21.26 39.91
CA ILE A 252 33.84 -20.05 39.08
C ILE A 252 34.92 -19.04 39.48
N VAL A 253 35.88 -18.79 38.59
CA VAL A 253 36.90 -17.75 38.78
C VAL A 253 36.26 -16.40 38.50
N VAL A 254 35.91 -15.65 39.55
CA VAL A 254 35.22 -14.36 39.40
C VAL A 254 36.18 -13.26 38.95
N THR A 255 36.45 -13.21 37.65
CA THR A 255 37.24 -12.15 37.02
C THR A 255 36.41 -10.88 36.75
N LYS A 256 37.08 -9.74 36.56
CA LYS A 256 36.40 -8.50 36.11
C LYS A 256 35.66 -8.70 34.78
N ALA A 257 36.24 -9.50 33.88
CA ALA A 257 35.62 -9.85 32.60
C ALA A 257 34.32 -10.65 32.80
N PHE A 258 34.31 -11.63 33.71
CA PHE A 258 33.11 -12.39 34.05
C PHE A 258 32.02 -11.52 34.68
N ARG A 259 32.35 -10.64 35.64
CA ARG A 259 31.36 -9.73 36.23
C ARG A 259 30.71 -8.81 35.19
N ASN A 260 31.50 -8.32 34.23
CA ASN A 260 30.96 -7.52 33.14
C ASN A 260 30.03 -8.33 32.23
N LEU A 261 30.40 -9.57 31.90
CA LEU A 261 29.61 -10.49 31.09
C LEU A 261 28.27 -10.83 31.78
N GLU A 262 28.31 -11.14 33.07
CA GLU A 262 27.13 -11.42 33.89
C GLU A 262 26.20 -10.20 33.99
N THR A 263 26.77 -9.02 34.22
CA THR A 263 26.02 -7.76 34.26
C THR A 263 25.34 -7.49 32.91
N GLU A 264 26.05 -7.71 31.80
CA GLU A 264 25.49 -7.55 30.45
C GLU A 264 24.38 -8.58 30.19
N TYR A 265 24.58 -9.84 30.56
CA TYR A 265 23.58 -10.90 30.44
C TYR A 265 22.28 -10.54 31.18
N LEU A 266 22.38 -10.18 32.47
CA LEU A 266 21.23 -9.82 33.29
C LEU A 266 20.52 -8.57 32.76
N ALA A 267 21.29 -7.56 32.33
CA ALA A 267 20.73 -6.34 31.76
C ALA A 267 20.00 -6.59 30.43
N LEU A 268 20.55 -7.43 29.55
CA LEU A 268 19.92 -7.79 28.28
C LEU A 268 18.68 -8.66 28.49
N LYS A 269 18.72 -9.62 29.42
CA LYS A 269 17.57 -10.44 29.82
C LYS A 269 16.41 -9.57 30.29
N SER A 270 16.68 -8.67 31.25
CA SER A 270 15.69 -7.73 31.77
C SER A 270 15.11 -6.82 30.68
N LYS A 271 15.93 -6.33 29.74
CA LYS A 271 15.45 -5.53 28.62
C LYS A 271 14.55 -6.34 27.69
N LEU A 272 14.89 -7.60 27.43
CA LEU A 272 14.14 -8.47 26.52
C LEU A 272 12.76 -8.84 27.09
N ASP A 273 12.68 -9.08 28.40
CA ASP A 273 11.43 -9.38 29.11
C ASP A 273 10.44 -8.20 29.08
N ASN A 274 10.94 -6.97 28.98
CA ASN A 274 10.14 -5.74 29.02
C ASN A 274 9.96 -5.06 27.65
N LEU A 275 10.56 -5.56 26.57
CA LEU A 275 10.51 -4.92 25.25
C LEU A 275 9.28 -5.40 24.46
N PRO A 276 8.44 -4.49 23.92
CA PRO A 276 7.36 -4.87 23.02
C PRO A 276 7.89 -5.38 21.67
N GLY A 277 7.11 -6.21 20.96
CA GLY A 277 7.49 -6.80 19.66
C GLY A 277 7.94 -8.26 19.72
N LYS A 278 7.64 -8.97 20.82
CA LYS A 278 7.84 -10.43 20.92
C LYS A 278 6.93 -11.12 19.89
N PRO A 279 7.44 -12.08 19.09
CA PRO A 279 6.58 -12.86 18.20
C PRO A 279 5.51 -13.60 19.01
N SER A 280 4.28 -13.55 18.51
CA SER A 280 3.11 -14.25 19.07
C SER A 280 3.22 -15.76 18.88
#